data_AF-A0A4R9VBU6-F1
#
_entry.id   AF-A0A4R9VBU6-F1
#
_cell.length_a   1.000
_cell.length_b   1.000
_cell.length_c   1.000
_cell.angle_alpha   90.00
_cell.angle_beta   90.00
_cell.angle_gamma   90.00
#
_symmetry.space_group_name_H-M   'P 1'
#
loop_
_entity.id
_entity.type
_entity.pdbx_description
1 polymer ?
#
loop_
_entity_poly.entity_id
_entity_poly.type
_entity_poly.pdbx_seq_one_letter_code
_entity_poly.pdbx_strand_id
1 'polypeptide(L)'
;PSNLFEGTNVKQLQNFIATETEMQAFLNLPSTLFKNEKARKSILILQKKETNVTKPVEVLLANIPDFKSPQQFQGFLQDLNAWMMENHPEN
;
A
#
# COMPACT_ATOMS: atom_id res chain seq x y z
N PRO A 1 -5.50 2.22 11.32
CA PRO A 1 -4.74 1.48 12.35
C PRO A 1 -4.00 0.31 11.70
N SER A 2 -2.71 0.15 11.96
CA SER A 2 -1.91 -0.98 11.46
C SER A 2 -2.49 -2.34 11.89
N ASN A 3 -3.27 -2.37 12.97
CA ASN A 3 -4.01 -3.53 13.47
C ASN A 3 -5.26 -3.89 12.63
N LEU A 4 -5.31 -3.45 11.36
CA LEU A 4 -6.37 -3.81 10.39
C LEU A 4 -6.51 -5.34 10.22
N PHE A 5 -5.51 -6.10 10.64
CA PHE A 5 -5.44 -7.56 10.58
C PHE A 5 -5.55 -8.28 11.95
N GLU A 6 -5.99 -7.61 13.03
CA GLU A 6 -5.99 -8.21 14.39
C GLU A 6 -7.37 -8.34 15.05
N GLY A 7 -8.46 -7.87 14.43
CA GLY A 7 -9.84 -7.93 14.97
C GLY A 7 -10.64 -9.19 14.61
N THR A 8 -11.80 -9.38 15.25
CA THR A 8 -12.71 -10.53 15.05
C THR A 8 -13.33 -10.63 13.63
N ASN A 9 -13.50 -9.51 12.93
CA ASN A 9 -14.01 -9.46 11.54
C ASN A 9 -12.91 -9.59 10.47
N VAL A 10 -11.67 -9.82 10.89
CA VAL A 10 -10.52 -9.82 9.97
C VAL A 10 -10.50 -11.03 9.06
N LYS A 11 -11.04 -12.17 9.48
CA LYS A 11 -11.03 -13.39 8.66
C LYS A 11 -11.75 -13.22 7.31
N GLN A 12 -12.88 -12.51 7.31
CA GLN A 12 -13.63 -12.27 6.08
C GLN A 12 -12.91 -11.28 5.15
N LEU A 13 -12.29 -10.24 5.73
CA LEU A 13 -11.46 -9.30 4.99
C LEU A 13 -10.20 -9.98 4.43
N GLN A 14 -9.50 -10.79 5.22
CA GLN A 14 -8.35 -11.57 4.79
C GLN A 14 -8.72 -12.54 3.67
N ASN A 15 -9.86 -13.24 3.78
CA ASN A 15 -10.33 -14.14 2.74
C ASN A 15 -10.64 -13.39 1.45
N PHE A 16 -11.39 -12.28 1.51
CA PHE A 16 -11.68 -11.47 0.34
C PHE A 16 -10.40 -10.93 -0.33
N ILE A 17 -9.46 -10.45 0.47
CA ILE A 17 -8.16 -9.97 -0.03
C ILE A 17 -7.41 -11.11 -0.71
N ALA A 18 -7.31 -12.28 -0.08
CA ALA A 18 -6.53 -13.40 -0.61
C ALA A 18 -7.15 -14.03 -1.87
N THR A 19 -8.48 -14.14 -1.94
CA THR A 19 -9.15 -14.81 -3.06
C THR A 19 -9.40 -13.88 -4.22
N GLU A 20 -9.96 -12.69 -3.98
CA GLU A 20 -10.50 -11.80 -5.02
C GLU A 20 -9.55 -10.68 -5.43
N THR A 21 -8.46 -10.46 -4.70
CA THR A 21 -7.56 -9.32 -4.95
C THR A 21 -6.10 -9.71 -5.00
N GLU A 22 -5.33 -8.93 -5.75
CA GLU A 22 -3.88 -8.97 -5.73
C GLU A 22 -3.36 -7.75 -4.96
N MET A 23 -2.48 -7.98 -3.98
CA MET A 23 -1.91 -6.88 -3.21
C MET A 23 -0.92 -6.12 -4.07
N GLN A 24 -1.09 -4.81 -4.16
CA GLN A 24 -0.25 -3.95 -5.01
C GLN A 24 0.78 -3.22 -4.17
N ALA A 25 0.33 -2.57 -3.09
CA ALA A 25 1.21 -1.81 -2.22
C ALA A 25 0.70 -1.79 -0.77
N PHE A 26 1.65 -1.65 0.15
CA PHE A 26 1.40 -1.36 1.55
C PHE A 26 2.30 -0.20 1.98
N LEU A 27 1.70 0.97 2.15
CA LEU A 27 2.41 2.22 2.42
C LEU A 27 2.13 2.66 3.85
N ASN A 28 3.16 2.73 4.68
CA ASN A 28 3.01 3.29 6.01
C ASN A 28 3.08 4.82 5.95
N LEU A 29 2.08 5.49 6.51
CA LEU A 29 2.09 6.95 6.60
C LEU A 29 3.17 7.43 7.61
N PRO A 30 3.67 8.67 7.46
CA PRO A 30 4.63 9.24 8.39
C PRO A 30 4.06 9.27 9.80
N SER A 31 4.85 8.88 10.81
CA SER A 31 4.41 8.93 12.20
C SER A 31 4.07 10.36 12.66
N THR A 32 4.69 11.37 12.03
CA THR A 32 4.47 12.79 12.33
C THR A 32 3.06 13.29 12.01
N LEU A 33 2.26 12.54 11.26
CA LEU A 33 0.83 12.82 11.05
C LEU A 33 -0.05 12.36 12.22
N PHE A 34 0.50 11.59 13.15
CA PHE A 34 -0.24 10.96 14.24
C PHE A 34 0.30 11.46 15.57
N LYS A 35 -0.61 11.71 16.52
CA LYS A 35 -0.22 12.14 17.86
C LYS A 35 0.63 11.10 18.58
N ASN A 36 0.35 9.82 18.33
CA ASN A 36 0.97 8.69 19.02
C ASN A 36 1.30 7.58 18.00
N GLU A 37 2.40 6.85 18.18
CA GLU A 37 2.82 5.72 17.32
C GLU A 37 1.72 4.65 17.15
N LYS A 38 0.97 4.36 18.22
CA LYS A 38 -0.16 3.40 18.18
C LYS A 38 -1.30 3.82 17.25
N ALA A 39 -1.38 5.10 16.89
CA ALA A 39 -2.38 5.63 15.97
C ALA A 39 -1.90 5.67 14.51
N ARG A 40 -0.65 5.26 14.25
CA ARG A 40 -0.09 5.21 12.89
C ARG A 40 -1.02 4.40 11.99
N LYS A 41 -1.23 4.93 10.80
CA LYS A 41 -2.06 4.30 9.76
C LYS A 41 -1.18 3.92 8.59
N SER A 42 -1.68 2.94 7.84
CA SER A 42 -1.08 2.46 6.60
C SER A 42 -2.16 2.48 5.52
N ILE A 43 -1.73 2.64 4.28
CA ILE A 43 -2.55 2.55 3.08
C ILE A 43 -2.27 1.18 2.47
N LEU A 44 -3.31 0.37 2.35
CA LEU A 44 -3.28 -0.90 1.63
C LEU A 44 -3.93 -0.69 0.26
N ILE A 45 -3.20 -0.99 -0.80
CA ILE A 45 -3.66 -0.87 -2.19
C ILE A 45 -3.86 -2.29 -2.73
N LEU A 46 -5.05 -2.54 -3.24
CA LEU A 46 -5.50 -3.83 -3.75
C LEU A 46 -6.03 -3.65 -5.17
N GLN A 47 -5.69 -4.57 -6.06
CA GLN A 47 -6.28 -4.69 -7.39
C GLN A 47 -7.22 -5.88 -7.40
N LYS A 48 -8.45 -5.71 -7.89
CA LYS A 48 -9.34 -6.86 -8.10
C LYS A 48 -8.72 -7.80 -9.14
N LYS A 49 -8.75 -9.11 -8.89
CA LYS A 49 -8.32 -10.11 -9.86
C LYS A 49 -9.30 -10.16 -11.03
N GLU A 50 -8.77 -10.02 -12.23
CA GLU A 50 -9.48 -10.17 -13.48
C GLU A 50 -8.62 -11.00 -14.44
N THR A 51 -9.24 -12.02 -15.03
CA THR A 51 -8.56 -12.99 -15.91
C THR A 51 -7.91 -12.27 -17.09
N ASN A 52 -6.61 -12.53 -17.30
CA ASN A 52 -5.77 -11.90 -18.34
C ASN A 52 -5.50 -10.40 -18.20
N VAL A 53 -5.98 -9.76 -17.12
CA VAL A 53 -5.73 -8.33 -16.83
C VAL A 53 -4.80 -8.19 -15.63
N THR A 54 -5.11 -8.89 -14.53
CA THR A 54 -4.30 -8.85 -13.31
C THR A 54 -3.15 -9.83 -13.41
N LYS A 55 -1.92 -9.34 -13.22
CA LYS A 55 -0.71 -10.16 -13.11
C LYS A 55 -0.18 -10.07 -11.68
N PRO A 56 0.50 -11.12 -11.17
CA PRO A 56 1.29 -10.99 -9.96
C PRO A 56 2.33 -9.89 -10.16
N VAL A 57 2.36 -8.94 -9.23
CA VAL A 57 3.33 -7.83 -9.21
C VAL A 57 4.23 -7.96 -7.99
N GLU A 58 5.37 -7.29 -8.02
CA GLU A 58 6.15 -7.11 -6.80
C GLU A 58 5.42 -6.13 -5.87
N VAL A 59 5.03 -6.59 -4.69
CA VAL A 59 4.30 -5.76 -3.72
C VAL A 59 5.18 -4.62 -3.23
N LEU A 60 4.76 -3.38 -3.44
CA LEU A 60 5.48 -2.21 -2.93
C LEU A 60 5.25 -2.04 -1.42
N LEU A 61 6.26 -2.38 -0.62
CA LEU A 61 6.30 -2.12 0.81
C LEU A 61 7.15 -0.88 1.10
N ALA A 62 6.52 0.24 1.44
CA ALA A 62 7.25 1.49 1.64
C ALA A 62 6.78 2.29 2.86
N ASN A 63 7.69 3.12 3.38
CA ASN A 63 7.39 4.13 4.38
C ASN A 63 7.38 5.48 3.69
N ILE A 64 6.24 6.16 3.75
CA ILE A 64 6.12 7.51 3.22
C ILE A 64 6.96 8.45 4.12
N PRO A 65 7.85 9.27 3.54
CA PRO A 65 8.65 10.22 4.30
C PRO A 65 7.79 11.37 4.82
N ASP A 66 8.31 12.13 5.78
CA ASP A 66 7.59 13.28 6.33
C ASP A 66 7.20 14.26 5.21
N PHE A 67 5.93 14.64 5.17
CA PHE A 67 5.40 15.61 4.20
C PHE A 67 6.02 17.00 4.33
N LYS A 68 6.63 17.31 5.49
CA LYS A 68 7.41 18.52 5.73
C LYS A 68 8.81 18.48 5.11
N SER A 69 9.20 17.36 4.49
CA SER A 69 10.48 17.18 3.79
C SER A 69 10.24 17.06 2.28
N PRO A 70 10.05 18.18 1.54
CA PRO A 70 9.69 18.15 0.12
C PRO A 70 10.65 17.33 -0.74
N GLN A 71 11.95 17.38 -0.46
CA GLN A 71 12.98 16.66 -1.22
C GLN A 71 12.84 15.13 -1.07
N GLN A 72 12.63 14.66 0.16
CA GLN A 72 12.44 13.23 0.41
C GLN A 72 11.11 12.74 -0.15
N PHE A 73 10.06 13.56 -0.02
CA PHE A 73 8.76 13.24 -0.58
C PHE A 73 8.79 13.19 -2.11
N GLN A 74 9.51 14.10 -2.76
CA GLN A 74 9.72 14.07 -4.20
C GLN A 74 10.46 12.81 -4.66
N GLY A 75 11.51 12.40 -3.94
CA GLY A 75 12.22 11.14 -4.23
C GLY A 75 11.29 9.93 -4.09
N PHE A 76 10.51 9.87 -3.00
CA PHE A 76 9.51 8.82 -2.82
C PHE A 76 8.49 8.76 -3.97
N LEU A 77 8.01 9.91 -4.46
CA LEU A 77 7.09 9.96 -5.60
C LEU A 77 7.75 9.45 -6.90
N GLN A 78 9.05 9.71 -7.09
CA GLN A 78 9.79 9.18 -8.23
C GLN A 78 9.89 7.64 -8.15
N ASP A 79 10.23 7.11 -6.98
CA ASP A 79 10.29 5.65 -6.76
C ASP A 79 8.92 4.99 -6.96
N LEU A 80 7.86 5.62 -6.45
CA LEU A 80 6.49 5.17 -6.64
C LEU A 80 6.09 5.17 -8.12
N ASN A 81 6.43 6.22 -8.87
CA ASN A 81 6.15 6.30 -10.30
C ASN A 81 6.91 5.23 -11.08
N ALA A 82 8.19 5.00 -10.76
CA ALA A 82 8.99 3.95 -11.39
C ALA A 82 8.37 2.57 -11.16
N TRP A 83 7.99 2.27 -9.91
CA TRP A 83 7.30 1.02 -9.57
C TRP A 83 5.97 0.87 -10.31
N MET A 84 5.17 1.94 -10.42
CA MET A 84 3.91 1.92 -11.18
C MET A 84 4.14 1.65 -12.67
N MET A 85 5.16 2.26 -13.29
CA MET A 85 5.47 2.02 -14.71
C MET A 85 5.91 0.59 -14.98
N GLU A 86 6.66 -0.02 -14.05
CA GLU A 86 7.14 -1.40 -14.18
C GLU A 86 6.02 -2.43 -13.98
N ASN A 87 5.11 -2.19 -13.03
CA ASN A 87 4.09 -3.17 -12.63
C ASN A 87 2.71 -2.93 -13.27
N HIS A 88 2.45 -1.70 -13.73
CA HIS A 88 1.23 -1.30 -14.44
C HIS A 88 1.57 -0.50 -15.71
N PRO A 89 2.29 -1.09 -16.67
CA PRO A 89 2.53 -0.41 -17.94
C PRO A 89 1.18 -0.09 -18.60
N GLU A 90 0.97 1.19 -18.95
CA GLU A 90 -0.19 1.58 -19.77
C GLU A 90 -0.09 0.82 -21.11
N ASN A 91 -1.11 0.01 -21.40
CA ASN A 91 -1.30 -0.60 -22.72
C ASN A 91 -1.99 0.38 -23.66
#